data_AF-A0A3C1UAU3-F1
#
_entry.id   AF-A0A3C1UAU3-F1
#
_cell.length_a   1.000
_cell.length_b   1.000
_cell.length_c   1.000
_cell.angle_alpha   90.00
_cell.angle_beta   90.00
_cell.angle_gamma   90.00
#
_symmetry.space_group_name_H-M   'P 1'
#
loop_
_entity.id
_entity.type
_entity.pdbx_description
1 polymer ?
#
loop_
_entity_poly.entity_id
_entity_poly.type
_entity_poly.pdbx_seq_one_letter_code
_entity_poly.pdbx_strand_id
1 'polypeptide(L)'
;LVFVPTIRQAVFIARLFKWKQVSAKSKDLQEKIDEFANNEDGVLICTTVLERGVTFENAQVCVVMAQHPVFNEASLVQIAGRAGRSPRYPKGEVLFLCGYKSRSCLNCMNILLRSNKDASFASTP
;
A
#
# COMPACT_ATOMS: atom_id res chain seq x y z
N LEU A 1 4.84 0.24 3.26
CA LEU A 1 3.69 1.20 3.20
C LEU A 1 2.53 0.67 4.02
N VAL A 2 1.95 1.49 4.90
CA VAL A 2 0.79 1.11 5.73
C VAL A 2 -0.38 2.04 5.44
N PHE A 3 -1.46 1.51 4.87
CA PHE A 3 -2.67 2.28 4.55
C PHE A 3 -3.68 2.17 5.68
N VAL A 4 -4.23 3.30 6.11
CA VAL A 4 -5.23 3.38 7.19
C VAL A 4 -6.42 4.25 6.75
N PRO A 5 -7.66 3.98 7.21
CA PRO A 5 -8.83 4.59 6.60
C PRO A 5 -9.03 6.06 6.98
N THR A 6 -8.43 6.55 8.08
CA THR A 6 -8.62 7.92 8.55
C THR A 6 -7.33 8.60 8.98
N ILE A 7 -7.25 9.93 8.80
CA ILE A 7 -6.13 10.77 9.29
C ILE A 7 -5.96 10.64 10.80
N ARG A 8 -7.06 10.48 11.55
CA ARG A 8 -6.99 10.27 13.00
C ARG A 8 -6.21 9.01 13.36
N GLN A 9 -6.46 7.90 12.67
CA GLN A 9 -5.71 6.66 12.87
C GLN A 9 -4.26 6.78 12.42
N ALA A 10 -4.01 7.46 11.30
CA ALA A 10 -2.65 7.71 10.84
C ALA A 10 -1.84 8.47 11.89
N VAL A 11 -2.38 9.56 12.43
CA VAL A 11 -1.75 10.34 13.50
C VAL A 11 -1.56 9.50 14.77
N PHE A 12 -2.55 8.69 15.14
CA PHE A 12 -2.46 7.82 16.32
C PHE A 12 -1.33 6.79 16.20
N ILE A 13 -1.31 6.03 15.11
CA ILE A 13 -0.31 4.98 14.86
C ILE A 13 1.08 5.61 14.67
N ALA A 14 1.16 6.72 13.93
CA ALA A 14 2.41 7.47 13.75
C ALA A 14 3.01 7.91 15.08
N ARG A 15 2.19 8.41 16.01
CA ARG A 15 2.66 8.80 17.35
C ARG A 15 3.11 7.60 18.18
N LEU A 16 2.36 6.51 18.13
CA LEU A 16 2.65 5.30 18.92
C LEU A 16 3.97 4.65 18.51
N PHE A 17 4.22 4.54 17.20
CA PHE A 17 5.40 3.85 16.67
C PHE A 17 6.51 4.81 16.19
N LYS A 18 6.31 6.12 16.32
CA LYS A 18 7.20 7.17 15.81
C LYS A 18 7.47 7.04 14.30
N TRP A 19 6.45 6.63 13.55
CA TRP A 19 6.51 6.49 12.09
C TRP A 19 6.09 7.76 11.36
N LYS A 20 6.54 7.92 10.12
CA LYS A 20 6.12 9.02 9.24
C LYS A 20 4.71 8.77 8.73
N GLN A 21 3.95 9.83 8.50
CA GLN A 21 2.61 9.74 7.92
C GLN A 21 2.34 10.83 6.89
N VAL A 22 1.56 10.45 5.87
CA VAL A 22 1.12 11.31 4.78
C VAL A 22 -0.39 11.20 4.56
N SER A 23 -1.00 12.34 4.25
CA SER A 23 -2.43 12.46 3.95
C SER A 23 -2.64 13.59 2.93
N ALA A 24 -3.84 13.70 2.36
CA ALA A 24 -4.22 14.84 1.52
C ALA A 24 -4.07 16.22 2.20
N LYS A 25 -3.92 16.27 3.53
CA LYS A 25 -3.71 17.53 4.28
C LYS A 25 -2.23 17.87 4.51
N SER A 26 -1.32 16.98 4.12
CA SER A 26 0.12 17.21 4.26
C SER A 26 0.59 18.24 3.23
N LYS A 27 1.08 19.40 3.70
CA LYS A 27 1.69 20.42 2.82
C LYS A 27 3.04 19.99 2.26
N ASP A 28 3.68 19.05 2.95
CA ASP A 28 5.02 18.49 2.72
C ASP A 28 4.93 17.04 2.18
N LEU A 29 3.87 16.74 1.42
CA LEU A 29 3.60 15.38 0.93
C LEU A 29 4.76 14.83 0.10
N GLN A 30 5.24 15.61 -0.88
CA GLN A 30 6.29 15.19 -1.80
C GLN A 30 7.63 14.98 -1.07
N GLU A 31 8.02 15.92 -0.22
CA GLU A 31 9.24 15.83 0.60
C GLU A 31 9.26 14.56 1.45
N LYS A 32 8.17 14.24 2.15
CA LYS A 32 8.07 13.00 2.96
C LYS A 32 8.11 11.73 2.12
N ILE A 33 7.55 11.77 0.91
CA ILE A 33 7.59 10.65 -0.03
C ILE A 33 9.02 10.43 -0.52
N ASP A 34 9.72 11.51 -0.90
CA ASP A 34 11.10 11.45 -1.39
C ASP A 34 12.05 11.00 -0.28
N GLU A 35 11.89 11.52 0.94
CA GLU A 35 12.62 11.06 2.11
C GLU A 35 12.40 9.57 2.41
N PHE A 36 11.18 9.05 2.21
CA PHE A 36 10.88 7.64 2.40
C PHE A 36 11.41 6.78 1.25
N ALA A 37 11.39 7.28 0.02
CA ALA A 37 11.96 6.56 -1.13
C ALA A 37 13.48 6.43 -1.04
N ASN A 38 14.16 7.41 -0.44
CA ASN A 38 15.61 7.43 -0.28
C ASN A 38 16.12 6.77 1.01
N ASN A 39 15.24 6.50 1.99
CA ASN A 39 15.61 5.75 3.19
C ASN A 39 15.16 4.29 3.03
N GLU A 40 16.12 3.37 2.91
CA GLU A 40 15.85 1.94 2.72
C GLU A 40 15.12 1.28 3.92
N ASP A 41 15.12 1.93 5.09
CA ASP A 41 14.51 1.42 6.31
C ASP A 41 13.41 2.34 6.84
N GLY A 42 12.17 1.87 6.85
CA GLY A 42 11.10 2.56 7.58
C GLY A 42 9.68 2.15 7.22
N VAL A 43 8.74 2.82 7.89
CA VAL A 43 7.30 2.68 7.64
C VAL A 43 6.71 4.06 7.34
N LEU A 44 6.06 4.15 6.19
CA LEU A 44 5.22 5.30 5.81
C LEU A 44 3.74 4.92 5.95
N ILE A 45 3.03 5.66 6.78
CA ILE A 45 1.58 5.54 6.96
C ILE A 45 0.87 6.47 5.96
N CYS A 46 -0.09 5.94 5.21
CA CYS A 46 -0.81 6.66 4.17
C CYS A 46 -2.32 6.61 4.44
N THR A 47 -3.03 7.73 4.24
CA THR A 47 -4.51 7.74 4.21
C THR A 47 -5.08 7.93 2.82
N THR A 48 -4.23 8.20 1.84
CA THR A 48 -4.60 8.46 0.45
C THR A 48 -3.75 7.61 -0.45
N VAL A 49 -4.31 7.20 -1.59
CA VAL A 49 -3.53 6.57 -2.65
C VAL A 49 -2.49 7.60 -3.10
N LEU A 50 -1.23 7.17 -3.12
CA LEU A 50 -0.11 8.01 -3.54
C LEU A 50 -0.23 8.32 -5.03
N GLU A 51 0.28 9.47 -5.45
CA GLU A 51 0.25 9.87 -6.86
C GLU A 51 1.03 8.90 -7.76
N ARG A 52 0.67 8.88 -9.05
CA ARG A 52 1.41 8.12 -10.06
C ARG A 52 2.82 8.71 -10.20
N GLY A 53 3.79 7.90 -10.59
CA GLY A 53 5.18 8.34 -10.83
C GLY A 53 6.16 8.05 -9.70
N VAL A 54 5.68 7.69 -8.50
CA VAL A 54 6.56 7.28 -7.39
C VAL A 54 6.68 5.76 -7.32
N THR A 55 7.91 5.26 -7.40
CA THR A 55 8.26 3.84 -7.18
C THR A 55 9.14 3.75 -5.95
N PHE A 56 8.75 2.89 -5.02
CA PHE A 56 9.54 2.58 -3.83
C PHE A 56 10.23 1.24 -4.04
N GLU A 57 11.56 1.20 -3.96
CA GLU A 57 12.27 -0.06 -4.02
C GLU A 57 11.92 -0.94 -2.81
N ASN A 58 11.82 -2.25 -3.04
CA ASN A 58 11.53 -3.25 -2.00
C ASN A 58 10.30 -2.97 -1.09
N ALA A 59 9.33 -2.20 -1.57
CA ALA A 59 8.19 -1.82 -0.74
C ALA A 59 7.18 -2.97 -0.56
N GLN A 60 6.83 -3.19 0.71
CA GLN A 60 5.74 -4.06 1.14
C GLN A 60 4.49 -3.23 1.46
N VAL A 61 3.30 -3.81 1.34
CA VAL A 61 2.03 -3.10 1.57
C VAL A 61 1.23 -3.77 2.67
N CYS A 62 0.73 -2.96 3.62
CA CYS A 62 -0.26 -3.38 4.60
C CYS A 62 -1.46 -2.43 4.53
N VAL A 63 -2.68 -2.97 4.57
CA VAL A 63 -3.92 -2.19 4.66
C VAL A 63 -4.61 -2.54 5.97
N VAL A 64 -4.65 -1.58 6.89
CA VAL A 64 -5.29 -1.70 8.20
C VAL A 64 -6.79 -1.43 8.04
N MET A 65 -7.62 -2.28 8.63
CA MET A 65 -9.07 -2.23 8.47
C MET A 65 -9.46 -2.23 6.98
N ALA A 66 -8.92 -3.16 6.19
CA ALA A 66 -9.14 -3.22 4.75
C ALA A 66 -10.62 -3.42 4.36
N GLN A 67 -11.46 -3.87 5.30
CA GLN A 67 -12.92 -3.95 5.17
C GLN A 67 -13.65 -2.61 5.30
N HIS A 68 -12.96 -1.52 5.67
CA HIS A 68 -13.57 -0.21 5.84
C HIS A 68 -14.11 0.32 4.50
N PRO A 69 -15.34 0.91 4.45
CA PRO A 69 -15.99 1.32 3.20
C PRO A 69 -15.23 2.33 2.33
N VAL A 70 -14.27 3.05 2.92
CA VAL A 70 -13.37 3.96 2.17
C VAL A 70 -12.51 3.21 1.16
N PHE A 71 -12.24 1.92 1.40
CA PHE A 71 -11.47 1.05 0.52
C PHE A 71 -12.41 0.22 -0.34
N ASN A 72 -12.72 0.72 -1.53
CA ASN A 72 -13.38 -0.08 -2.55
C ASN A 72 -12.37 -1.02 -3.25
N GLU A 73 -12.88 -1.99 -4.00
CA GLU A 73 -12.05 -2.97 -4.73
C GLU A 73 -10.96 -2.32 -5.59
N ALA A 74 -11.31 -1.29 -6.38
CA ALA A 74 -10.36 -0.60 -7.25
C ALA A 74 -9.23 0.07 -6.46
N SER A 75 -9.55 0.72 -5.33
CA SER A 75 -8.55 1.34 -4.47
C SER A 75 -7.63 0.30 -3.83
N LEU A 76 -8.16 -0.86 -3.41
CA LEU A 76 -7.37 -1.95 -2.86
C LEU A 76 -6.41 -2.54 -3.89
N VAL A 77 -6.84 -2.71 -5.15
CA VAL A 77 -5.98 -3.16 -6.25
C VAL A 77 -4.86 -2.15 -6.51
N GLN A 78 -5.18 -0.85 -6.54
CA GLN A 78 -4.16 0.20 -6.73
C GLN A 78 -3.16 0.26 -5.58
N ILE A 79 -3.62 0.10 -4.35
CA ILE A 79 -2.78 0.06 -3.15
C ILE A 79 -1.87 -1.17 -3.17
N ALA A 80 -2.44 -2.36 -3.42
CA ALA A 80 -1.71 -3.61 -3.50
C ALA A 80 -0.64 -3.57 -4.61
N GLY A 81 -0.98 -2.99 -5.76
CA GLY A 81 -0.06 -2.80 -6.88
C GLY A 81 1.11 -1.85 -6.61
N ARG A 82 1.26 -1.31 -5.39
CA ARG A 82 2.49 -0.60 -4.96
C ARG A 82 3.56 -1.57 -4.45
N ALA A 83 3.19 -2.79 -4.07
CA ALA A 83 4.15 -3.84 -3.75
C ALA A 83 4.74 -4.43 -5.03
N GLY A 84 6.01 -4.85 -4.98
CA GLY A 84 6.61 -5.63 -6.06
C GLY A 84 6.83 -4.87 -7.39
N ARG A 85 6.74 -3.53 -7.39
CA ARG A 85 6.90 -2.74 -8.62
C ARG A 85 8.33 -2.61 -9.12
N SER A 86 9.32 -2.73 -8.23
CA SER A 86 10.72 -2.66 -8.64
C SER A 86 11.08 -3.95 -9.37
N PRO A 87 11.63 -3.90 -10.60
CA PRO A 87 12.13 -5.10 -11.29
C PRO A 87 13.20 -5.84 -10.48
N ARG A 88 13.93 -5.13 -9.60
CA ARG A 88 14.91 -5.72 -8.68
C ARG A 88 14.25 -6.50 -7.54
N TYR A 89 13.04 -6.09 -7.13
CA TYR A 89 12.29 -6.67 -6.02
C TYR A 89 10.85 -7.00 -6.46
N PRO A 90 10.65 -7.97 -7.38
CA PRO A 90 9.33 -8.28 -7.93
C PRO A 90 8.41 -9.02 -6.94
N LYS A 91 8.99 -9.59 -5.88
CA LYS A 91 8.28 -10.40 -4.87
C LYS A 91 7.80 -9.53 -3.70
N GLY A 92 6.91 -8.59 -3.98
CA GLY A 92 6.26 -7.79 -2.94
C GLY A 92 5.15 -8.56 -2.23
N GLU A 93 4.98 -8.29 -0.95
CA GLU A 93 3.94 -8.80 -0.07
C GLU A 93 2.86 -7.74 0.16
N VAL A 94 1.62 -8.22 0.20
CA VAL A 94 0.44 -7.40 0.48
C VAL A 94 -0.35 -8.06 1.61
N LEU A 95 -0.52 -7.34 2.72
CA LEU A 95 -1.27 -7.79 3.90
C LEU A 95 -2.56 -6.97 4.05
N PHE A 96 -3.71 -7.63 4.07
CA PHE A 96 -4.99 -7.02 4.41
C PHE A 96 -5.39 -7.43 5.83
N LEU A 97 -5.38 -6.46 6.76
CA LEU A 97 -5.86 -6.68 8.12
C LEU A 97 -7.35 -6.36 8.19
N CYS A 98 -8.15 -7.40 8.42
CA CYS A 98 -9.60 -7.31 8.41
C CYS A 98 -10.19 -7.72 9.76
N GLY A 99 -11.15 -6.96 10.27
CA GLY A 99 -11.94 -7.36 11.44
C GLY A 99 -13.04 -8.37 11.11
N TYR A 100 -13.45 -8.44 9.84
CA TYR A 100 -14.43 -9.39 9.32
C TYR A 100 -14.24 -9.58 7.81
N LYS A 101 -14.85 -10.63 7.24
CA LYS A 101 -14.75 -10.93 5.80
C LYS A 101 -15.32 -9.78 4.96
N SER A 102 -14.55 -9.32 3.98
CA SER A 102 -14.92 -8.25 3.05
C SER A 102 -14.92 -8.77 1.61
N ARG A 103 -16.02 -8.52 0.89
CA ARG A 103 -16.13 -8.88 -0.53
C ARG A 103 -15.10 -8.12 -1.38
N SER A 104 -14.88 -6.83 -1.09
CA SER A 104 -13.87 -6.01 -1.78
C SER A 104 -12.46 -6.56 -1.61
N CYS A 105 -12.11 -7.04 -0.42
CA CYS A 105 -10.80 -7.65 -0.17
C CYS A 105 -10.65 -8.99 -0.90
N LEU A 106 -11.67 -9.85 -0.85
CA LEU A 106 -11.65 -11.15 -1.54
C LEU A 106 -11.55 -10.98 -3.06
N ASN A 107 -12.32 -10.06 -3.63
CA ASN A 107 -12.26 -9.77 -5.06
C ASN A 107 -10.88 -9.22 -5.46
N CYS A 108 -10.33 -8.28 -4.67
CA CYS A 108 -8.97 -7.77 -4.89
C CYS A 108 -7.94 -8.90 -4.87
N MET A 109 -7.99 -9.80 -3.87
CA MET A 109 -7.09 -10.96 -3.81
C MET A 109 -7.21 -11.85 -5.06
N ASN A 110 -8.43 -12.13 -5.52
CA ASN A 110 -8.66 -12.92 -6.73
C ASN A 110 -8.06 -12.24 -7.98
N ILE A 111 -8.18 -10.91 -8.08
CA ILE A 111 -7.57 -10.14 -9.18
C ILE A 111 -6.04 -10.26 -9.11
N LEU A 112 -5.44 -10.00 -7.95
CA LEU A 112 -3.98 -10.07 -7.76
C LEU A 112 -3.42 -11.46 -8.07
N LEU A 113 -4.10 -12.52 -7.61
CA LEU A 113 -3.67 -13.90 -7.88
C LEU A 113 -3.74 -14.26 -9.37
N ARG A 114 -4.76 -13.78 -10.08
CA ARG A 114 -4.86 -13.94 -11.55
C ARG A 114 -3.76 -13.18 -12.26
N SER A 115 -3.57 -11.90 -11.94
CA SER A 115 -2.51 -11.08 -12.53
C SER A 115 -1.11 -11.65 -12.29
N ASN A 116 -0.84 -12.17 -11.09
CA ASN A 116 0.45 -12.82 -10.79
C ASN A 116 0.65 -14.11 -11.60
N LYS A 117 -0.42 -14.90 -11.77
CA LYS A 117 -0.39 -16.11 -12.60
C LYS A 117 -0.12 -15.76 -14.06
N ASP A 118 -0.81 -14.78 -14.63
CA ASP A 118 -0.61 -14.34 -16.01
C ASP A 118 0.80 -13.78 -16.23
N ALA A 119 1.32 -12.99 -15.29
CA ALA A 119 2.68 -12.49 -15.34
C ALA A 119 3.72 -13.62 -15.30
N SER A 120 3.49 -14.67 -14.47
CA SER A 120 4.38 -15.82 -14.41
C SER A 120 4.42 -16.61 -15.72
N PHE A 121 3.27 -16.76 -16.42
CA PHE A 121 3.23 -17.40 -17.73
C PHE A 121 3.92 -16.57 -18.83
N ALA A 122 3.76 -15.25 -18.80
CA ALA A 122 4.43 -14.36 -19.75
C ALA A 122 5.96 -14.31 -19.56
N SER A 123 6.46 -14.69 -18.38
CA SER A 123 7.89 -14.76 -18.07
C SER A 123 8.56 -16.11 -18.36
N THR A 124 7.79 -17.11 -18.81
CA THR A 124 8.34 -18.40 -19.30
C THR A 124 8.77 -18.26 -20.76
N PRO A 125 10.03 -18.57 -21.13
CA PRO A 125 10.52 -18.46 -22.50
C PRO A 125 9.87 -19.45 -23.46
#